data_AF-Q14Q00-F1
#
_entry.id   AF-Q14Q00-F1
#
_cell.length_a   1.000
_cell.length_b   1.000
_cell.length_c   1.000
_cell.angle_alpha   90.00
_cell.angle_beta   90.00
_cell.angle_gamma   90.00
#
_symmetry.space_group_name_H-M   'P 1'
#
loop_
_entity.id
_entity.type
_entity.pdbx_description
1 polymer ?
#
loop_
_entity_poly.entity_id
_entity_poly.type
_entity_poly.pdbx_seq_one_letter_code
_entity_poly.pdbx_strand_id
1 'polypeptide(L)'
;MDMKFKTTKEYKKLKKEFIIMNFVFVFIYFAILIGSGLCIVIIICSLNVGDIIGVLGYFFCLILFVLLLPFVIMEHISEVKEFRVTVLREQLLSLENIIGGLGKGTMLRPVRRGDDKIE
;
A
#
# COMPACT_ATOMS: atom_id res chain seq x y z
N MET A 1 4.55 7.65 -29.73
CA MET A 1 4.19 6.35 -29.14
C MET A 1 4.12 6.51 -27.61
N ASP A 2 2.90 6.59 -27.09
CA ASP A 2 2.49 6.03 -25.79
C ASP A 2 3.29 6.25 -24.49
N MET A 3 3.84 7.44 -24.22
CA MET A 3 4.29 7.76 -22.85
C MET A 3 3.13 7.73 -21.83
N LYS A 4 1.92 8.15 -22.23
CA LYS A 4 0.70 8.06 -21.39
C LYS A 4 0.28 6.61 -21.09
N PHE A 5 0.40 5.71 -22.06
CA PHE A 5 0.01 4.30 -21.86
C PHE A 5 1.04 3.54 -21.01
N LYS A 6 2.32 3.93 -21.07
CA LYS A 6 3.38 3.34 -20.25
C LYS A 6 3.20 3.68 -18.76
N THR A 7 3.00 4.96 -18.44
CA THR A 7 2.72 5.41 -17.06
C THR A 7 1.42 4.82 -16.50
N THR A 8 0.37 4.65 -17.32
CA THR A 8 -0.89 4.05 -16.84
C THR A 8 -0.76 2.57 -16.48
N LYS A 9 0.09 1.80 -17.21
CA LYS A 9 0.36 0.38 -16.90
C LYS A 9 1.25 0.23 -15.67
N GLU A 10 2.29 1.05 -15.56
CA GLU A 10 3.20 1.07 -14.41
C GLU A 10 2.46 1.45 -13.13
N TYR A 11 1.63 2.51 -13.15
CA TYR A 11 0.77 2.89 -12.04
C TYR A 11 -0.21 1.78 -11.62
N LYS A 12 -0.86 1.10 -12.58
CA LYS A 12 -1.76 -0.04 -12.28
C LYS A 12 -1.02 -1.19 -11.61
N LYS A 13 0.23 -1.46 -12.02
CA LYS A 13 1.07 -2.50 -11.42
C LYS A 13 1.45 -2.13 -9.98
N LEU A 14 1.91 -0.89 -9.77
CA LEU A 14 2.31 -0.36 -8.46
C LEU A 14 1.13 -0.36 -7.47
N LYS A 15 -0.06 0.04 -7.94
CA LYS A 15 -1.30 -0.03 -7.14
C LYS A 15 -1.67 -1.47 -6.77
N LYS A 16 -1.48 -2.43 -7.69
CA LYS A 16 -1.77 -3.85 -7.42
C LYS A 16 -0.79 -4.42 -6.38
N GLU A 17 0.49 -4.11 -6.50
CA GLU A 17 1.53 -4.51 -5.53
C GLU A 17 1.24 -3.95 -4.14
N PHE A 18 0.90 -2.66 -4.04
CA PHE A 18 0.51 -2.04 -2.77
C PHE A 18 -0.72 -2.68 -2.13
N ILE A 19 -1.75 -3.04 -2.91
CA ILE A 19 -2.94 -3.73 -2.38
C ILE A 19 -2.57 -5.11 -1.82
N ILE A 20 -1.70 -5.85 -2.52
CA ILE A 20 -1.25 -7.18 -2.08
C ILE A 20 -0.45 -7.05 -0.78
N MET A 21 0.53 -6.16 -0.72
CA MET A 21 1.33 -5.93 0.48
C MET A 21 0.48 -5.46 1.66
N ASN A 22 -0.43 -4.51 1.47
CA ASN A 22 -1.34 -4.08 2.52
C ASN A 22 -2.23 -5.23 3.03
N PHE A 23 -2.70 -6.10 2.13
CA PHE A 23 -3.44 -7.31 2.52
C PHE A 23 -2.57 -8.27 3.35
N VAL A 24 -1.29 -8.42 3.01
CA VAL A 24 -0.33 -9.21 3.80
C VAL A 24 -0.15 -8.61 5.20
N PHE A 25 0.00 -7.30 5.35
CA PHE A 25 0.07 -6.68 6.68
C PHE A 25 -1.20 -6.92 7.50
N VAL A 26 -2.38 -6.75 6.90
CA VAL A 26 -3.66 -7.06 7.57
C VAL A 26 -3.69 -8.52 8.05
N PHE A 27 -3.24 -9.45 7.22
CA PHE A 27 -3.13 -10.86 7.59
C PHE A 27 -2.15 -11.08 8.76
N ILE A 28 -1.00 -10.41 8.75
CA ILE A 28 -0.01 -10.48 9.84
C ILE A 28 -0.60 -9.96 11.15
N TYR A 29 -1.27 -8.80 11.13
CA TYR A 29 -1.93 -8.26 12.33
C TYR A 29 -2.98 -9.23 12.88
N PHE A 30 -3.78 -9.82 12.00
CA PHE A 30 -4.78 -10.81 12.39
C PHE A 30 -4.16 -12.08 12.96
N ALA A 31 -3.05 -12.56 12.40
CA ALA A 31 -2.31 -13.71 12.91
C ALA A 31 -1.71 -13.44 14.30
N ILE A 32 -1.16 -12.26 14.53
CA ILE A 32 -0.66 -11.84 15.85
C ILE A 32 -1.81 -11.80 16.87
N LEU A 33 -2.97 -11.27 16.47
CA LEU A 33 -4.16 -11.22 17.33
C LEU A 33 -4.65 -12.62 17.73
N ILE A 34 -4.80 -13.52 16.76
CA ILE A 34 -5.21 -14.91 17.04
C ILE A 34 -4.14 -15.62 17.88
N GLY A 35 -2.87 -15.50 17.51
CA GLY A 35 -1.75 -16.14 18.20
C GLY A 35 -1.65 -15.71 19.67
N SER A 36 -1.78 -14.41 19.94
CA SER A 36 -1.81 -13.88 21.31
C SER A 36 -3.02 -14.37 22.10
N GLY A 37 -4.21 -14.41 21.49
CA GLY A 37 -5.41 -14.98 22.11
C GLY A 37 -5.24 -16.46 22.50
N LEU A 38 -4.68 -17.26 21.59
CA LEU A 38 -4.37 -18.68 21.86
C LEU A 38 -3.34 -18.84 22.98
N CYS A 39 -2.30 -18.01 23.02
CA CYS A 39 -1.32 -18.05 24.11
C CYS A 39 -1.98 -17.81 25.47
N ILE A 40 -2.90 -16.85 25.57
CA ILE A 40 -3.63 -16.58 26.81
C ILE A 40 -4.46 -17.80 27.26
N VAL A 41 -5.19 -18.42 26.32
CA VAL A 41 -5.99 -19.62 26.62
C VAL A 41 -5.11 -20.74 27.15
N ILE A 42 -3.96 -20.99 26.51
CA ILE A 42 -3.05 -22.05 26.93
C ILE A 42 -2.41 -21.74 28.29
N ILE A 43 -2.05 -20.47 28.55
CA ILE A 43 -1.56 -20.07 29.88
C ILE A 43 -2.58 -20.41 30.96
N ILE A 44 -3.88 -20.12 30.74
CA ILE A 44 -4.94 -20.44 31.70
C ILE A 44 -5.03 -21.96 31.90
N CYS A 45 -4.99 -22.74 30.83
CA CYS A 45 -5.00 -24.21 30.91
C CYS A 45 -3.78 -24.75 31.67
N SER A 46 -2.58 -24.25 31.39
CA SER A 46 -1.34 -24.66 32.07
C SER A 46 -1.34 -24.27 33.54
N LEU A 47 -1.86 -23.08 33.91
CA LEU A 47 -2.04 -22.67 35.30
C LEU A 47 -2.97 -23.62 36.06
N ASN A 48 -4.06 -24.08 35.42
CA ASN A 48 -5.00 -25.00 36.03
C ASN A 48 -4.39 -26.40 36.30
N VAL A 49 -3.45 -26.84 35.46
CA VAL A 49 -2.74 -28.12 35.60
C VAL A 49 -1.48 -27.99 36.48
N GLY A 50 -1.06 -26.76 36.82
CA GLY A 50 0.18 -26.51 37.54
C GLY A 50 1.45 -26.67 36.69
N ASP A 51 1.33 -26.60 35.35
CA ASP A 51 2.45 -26.66 34.42
C ASP A 51 3.15 -25.30 34.30
N ILE A 52 4.16 -25.10 35.15
CA ILE A 52 4.94 -23.86 35.22
C ILE A 52 5.76 -23.63 33.93
N ILE A 53 6.24 -24.70 33.29
CA ILE A 53 7.07 -24.60 32.08
C ILE A 53 6.21 -24.09 30.91
N GLY A 54 5.00 -24.65 30.76
CA GLY A 54 4.03 -24.17 29.79
C GLY A 54 3.72 -22.69 29.99
N VAL A 55 3.37 -22.28 31.21
CA VAL A 55 3.09 -20.88 31.54
C VAL A 55 4.25 -19.96 31.15
N LEU A 56 5.47 -20.31 31.52
CA LEU A 56 6.65 -19.51 31.21
C LEU A 56 6.86 -19.40 29.69
N GLY A 57 6.76 -20.51 28.96
CA GLY A 57 6.95 -20.55 27.51
C GLY A 57 5.93 -19.67 26.76
N TYR A 58 4.65 -19.81 27.07
CA TYR A 58 3.60 -19.00 26.42
C TYR A 58 3.64 -17.54 26.86
N PHE A 59 4.09 -17.25 28.08
CA PHE A 59 4.32 -15.88 28.53
C PHE A 59 5.46 -15.21 27.73
N PHE A 60 6.57 -15.92 27.49
CA PHE A 60 7.62 -15.44 26.59
C PHE A 60 7.12 -15.24 25.16
N CYS A 61 6.22 -16.12 24.66
CA CYS A 61 5.60 -15.95 23.36
C CYS A 61 4.79 -14.63 23.27
N LEU A 62 4.04 -14.28 24.31
CA LEU A 62 3.34 -13.00 24.40
C LEU A 62 4.30 -11.80 24.38
N ILE A 63 5.42 -11.88 25.12
CA ILE A 63 6.46 -10.84 25.09
C ILE A 63 7.00 -10.66 23.67
N LEU A 64 7.27 -11.75 22.95
CA LEU A 64 7.74 -11.70 21.57
C LEU A 64 6.72 -11.01 20.65
N PHE A 65 5.42 -11.29 20.79
CA PHE A 65 4.40 -10.58 20.02
C PHE A 65 4.39 -9.08 20.28
N VAL A 66 4.50 -8.68 21.55
CA VAL A 66 4.58 -7.25 21.93
C VAL A 66 5.82 -6.58 21.35
N LEU A 67 6.96 -7.28 21.35
CA LEU A 67 8.21 -6.78 20.76
C LEU A 67 8.15 -6.70 19.24
N LEU A 68 7.51 -7.66 18.57
CA LEU A 68 7.40 -7.70 17.10
C LEU A 68 6.42 -6.66 16.55
N LEU A 69 5.33 -6.38 17.28
CA LEU A 69 4.28 -5.46 16.86
C LEU A 69 4.81 -4.08 16.37
N PRO A 70 5.69 -3.35 17.11
CA PRO A 70 6.19 -2.06 16.66
C PRO A 70 7.03 -2.14 15.39
N PHE A 71 7.77 -3.24 15.16
CA PHE A 71 8.54 -3.42 13.93
C PHE A 71 7.60 -3.58 12.72
N VAL A 72 6.58 -4.41 12.84
CA VAL A 72 5.56 -4.60 11.78
C VAL A 72 4.83 -3.30 11.48
N ILE A 73 4.50 -2.51 12.51
CA ILE A 73 3.84 -1.20 12.34
C ILE A 73 4.77 -0.20 11.62
N MET A 74 6.04 -0.11 12.03
CA MET A 74 7.03 0.76 11.39
C MET A 74 7.20 0.41 9.91
N GLU A 75 7.33 -0.87 9.60
CA GLU A 75 7.48 -1.37 8.23
C GLU A 75 6.26 -1.02 7.38
N HIS A 76 5.06 -1.27 7.90
CA HIS A 76 3.81 -0.93 7.23
C HIS A 76 3.69 0.58 6.96
N ILE A 77 4.04 1.43 7.93
CA ILE A 77 4.04 2.90 7.74
C ILE A 77 5.06 3.32 6.69
N SER A 78 6.26 2.73 6.71
CA SER A 78 7.31 3.00 5.72
C SER A 78 6.81 2.71 4.31
N GLU A 79 6.16 1.56 4.12
CA GLU A 79 5.66 1.15 2.82
C GLU A 79 4.51 2.03 2.32
N VAL A 80 3.59 2.43 3.21
CA VAL A 80 2.53 3.40 2.88
C VAL A 80 3.12 4.76 2.50
N LYS A 81 4.19 5.19 3.18
CA LYS A 81 4.89 6.44 2.87
C LYS A 81 5.58 6.37 1.51
N GLU A 82 6.26 5.27 1.22
CA GLU A 82 6.93 5.04 -0.06
C GLU A 82 5.95 5.03 -1.23
N PHE A 83 4.81 4.34 -1.06
CA PHE A 83 3.75 4.35 -2.06
C PHE A 83 3.22 5.77 -2.33
N ARG A 84 2.93 6.54 -1.27
CA ARG A 84 2.47 7.93 -1.41
C ARG A 84 3.47 8.83 -2.13
N VAL A 85 4.75 8.73 -1.77
CA VAL A 85 5.82 9.52 -2.42
C VAL A 85 5.93 9.15 -3.90
N THR A 86 5.86 7.87 -4.21
CA THR A 86 5.96 7.37 -5.60
C THR A 86 4.78 7.84 -6.45
N VAL A 87 3.56 7.75 -5.92
CA VAL A 87 2.35 8.27 -6.58
C VAL A 87 2.44 9.78 -6.81
N LEU A 88 2.90 10.53 -5.81
CA LEU A 88 3.01 11.99 -5.90
C LEU A 88 4.06 12.41 -6.95
N ARG A 89 5.18 11.68 -7.04
CA ARG A 89 6.21 11.87 -8.08
C ARG A 89 5.67 11.60 -9.49
N GLU A 90 4.93 10.50 -9.68
CA GLU A 90 4.27 10.18 -10.95
C GLU A 90 3.25 11.25 -11.37
N GLN A 91 2.46 11.76 -10.41
CA GLN A 91 1.49 12.83 -10.65
C GLN A 91 2.18 14.15 -11.03
N LEU A 92 3.27 14.52 -10.35
CA LEU A 92 4.08 15.70 -10.69
C LEU A 92 4.68 15.59 -12.10
N LEU A 93 5.27 14.45 -12.46
CA LEU A 93 5.81 14.22 -13.80
C LEU A 93 4.73 14.27 -14.88
N SER A 94 3.52 13.76 -14.59
CA SER A 94 2.38 13.91 -15.48
C SER A 94 1.98 15.38 -15.64
N LEU A 95 2.01 16.17 -14.57
CA LEU A 95 1.64 17.58 -14.59
C LEU A 95 2.68 18.41 -15.37
N GLU A 96 3.97 18.19 -15.13
CA GLU A 96 5.06 18.85 -15.84
C GLU A 96 5.03 18.55 -17.35
N ASN A 97 4.74 17.31 -17.74
CA ASN A 97 4.55 16.95 -19.14
C ASN A 97 3.32 17.62 -19.78
N ILE A 98 2.23 17.82 -19.03
CA ILE A 98 1.04 18.54 -19.52
C ILE A 98 1.37 20.03 -19.68
N ILE A 99 2.03 20.65 -18.71
CA ILE A 99 2.40 22.07 -18.74
C ILE A 99 3.44 22.36 -19.82
N GLY A 100 4.47 21.51 -19.95
CA GLY A 100 5.48 21.59 -21.01
C GLY A 100 4.92 21.33 -22.41
N GLY A 101 3.86 20.52 -22.52
CA GLY A 101 3.08 20.34 -23.75
C GLY A 101 2.18 21.55 -24.07
N LEU A 102 1.65 22.22 -23.06
CA LEU A 102 0.83 23.43 -23.22
C LEU A 102 1.66 24.66 -23.63
N GLY A 103 2.91 24.75 -23.17
CA GLY A 103 3.86 25.81 -23.57
C GLY A 103 4.44 25.63 -24.98
N LYS A 104 4.42 24.41 -25.53
CA LYS A 104 4.72 24.14 -26.95
C LYS A 104 3.45 24.32 -27.77
N GLY A 105 3.15 25.57 -28.11
CA GLY A 105 1.96 26.02 -28.84
C GLY A 105 1.43 25.05 -29.89
N THR A 106 0.56 24.14 -29.48
CA THR A 106 -0.30 23.42 -30.40
C THR A 106 -1.50 24.32 -30.59
N MET A 107 -1.42 25.13 -31.66
CA MET A 107 -2.56 25.87 -32.19
C MET A 107 -3.79 24.98 -32.11
N LEU A 108 -4.77 25.44 -31.32
CA LEU A 108 -6.14 24.96 -31.37
C LEU A 108 -6.51 24.88 -32.86
N ARG A 109 -6.69 23.67 -33.36
CA ARG A 109 -7.16 23.40 -34.72
C ARG A 109 -8.37 24.31 -34.94
N PRO A 110 -8.37 25.21 -35.94
CA PRO A 110 -9.51 26.08 -36.13
C PRO A 110 -10.69 25.19 -36.47
N VAL A 111 -11.74 25.30 -35.66
CA VAL A 111 -13.06 24.78 -35.98
C VAL A 111 -13.40 25.32 -37.37
N ARG A 112 -13.52 24.43 -38.34
CA ARG A 112 -13.85 24.73 -39.72
C ARG A 112 -15.22 25.41 -39.71
N ARG A 113 -15.24 26.75 -39.79
CA ARG A 113 -16.47 27.53 -40.05
C ARG A 113 -16.94 27.11 -41.44
N GLY A 114 -18.11 26.50 -41.50
CA GLY A 114 -18.78 26.18 -42.75
C GLY A 114 -19.21 27.46 -43.45
N ASP A 115 -18.41 27.90 -44.40
CA ASP A 115 -18.85 28.77 -45.49
C ASP A 115 -18.94 27.89 -46.74
N ASP A 116 -19.98 27.07 -46.82
CA ASP A 116 -20.36 26.41 -48.08
C ASP A 116 -21.41 27.30 -48.74
N LYS A 117 -20.96 28.19 -49.63
CA LYS A 117 -21.80 28.80 -50.66
C LYS A 117 -22.18 27.71 -51.65
N ILE A 118 -23.47 27.50 -51.85
CA ILE A 118 -24.02 26.72 -52.95
C ILE A 118 -24.42 27.73 -54.03
N GLU A 119 -23.74 27.66 -55.18
CA GLU A 119 -24.22 28.20 -56.46
C GLU A 119 -25.42 27.40 -56.98
#